data_AF-A0A9R0WRJ8-F1
#
_entry.id   AF-A0A9R0WRJ8-F1
#
_cell.length_a   1.000
_cell.length_b   1.000
_cell.length_c   1.000
_cell.angle_alpha   90.00
_cell.angle_beta   90.00
_cell.angle_gamma   90.00
#
_symmetry.space_group_name_H-M   'P 1'
#
loop_
_entity.id
_entity.type
_entity.pdbx_description
1 polymer ?
#
loop_
_entity_poly.entity_id
_entity_poly.type
_entity_poly.pdbx_seq_one_letter_code
_entity_poly.pdbx_strand_id
1 'polypeptide(L)'
;MGYWNNFWGIISKVPLEIEEQVYSPVYGNIAVRDSRGCCSGFTASFTKILFIMHLIAFIALTIFLGVQASSHPNPTYKPFAHFIPLASSVILSIIAACFWTILAVTNPAKAIKTSLWTAPVSALGCDVVILLVGDGEALGIGVLIVVIAIAAALYSCWATGPRLQHAAAVLSTSVNGAHLPFSASCLVLFVVLAAFGYMAFWTVAISCISAAEGHFMDFHIVYVAALLVSISWTMQVLRYFVYVAVARLAHAALAYGVRMPGGAVEAFCGTMSGPAFGDICMGAVLVPVIAAVRSFARAINALSGGNDEFLFSCCQGCCLTVSEKLMGRVNRWGFVHVGARGKAFCVASRDVWSLFVLRGMAKLVDSDLTGSFCFLSAVTGGALASLVAGSWALAMDRDRKELALPISFYSFLIGYYMCRMMIAWPQACVAAYHVAYAENPQNPHLGTLIPDHLRELQALAAD
;
A
#
# COMPACT_ATOMS: atom_id res chain seq x y z
N MET A 1 -44.34 -8.66 9.77
CA MET A 1 -43.12 -8.53 10.61
C MET A 1 -42.31 -9.82 10.77
N GLY A 2 -42.87 -11.03 10.62
CA GLY A 2 -42.11 -12.30 10.76
C GLY A 2 -41.17 -12.67 9.61
N TYR A 3 -41.40 -12.18 8.38
CA TYR A 3 -40.58 -12.55 7.21
C TYR A 3 -39.21 -11.84 7.15
N TRP A 4 -39.09 -10.64 7.71
CA TRP A 4 -37.83 -9.89 7.74
C TRP A 4 -36.85 -10.41 8.79
N ASN A 5 -37.34 -10.90 9.93
CA ASN A 5 -36.49 -11.50 10.96
C ASN A 5 -35.93 -12.86 10.52
N ASN A 6 -36.68 -13.63 9.73
CA ASN A 6 -36.16 -14.87 9.13
C ASN A 6 -35.12 -14.60 8.03
N PHE A 7 -35.24 -13.51 7.26
CA PHE A 7 -34.25 -13.15 6.24
C PHE A 7 -32.89 -12.80 6.85
N TRP A 8 -32.86 -12.01 7.93
CA TRP A 8 -31.62 -11.72 8.67
C TRP A 8 -31.08 -12.94 9.43
N GLY A 9 -31.95 -13.80 9.97
CA GLY A 9 -31.55 -15.05 10.61
C GLY A 9 -30.88 -16.03 9.64
N ILE A 10 -31.40 -16.15 8.42
CA ILE A 10 -30.85 -16.99 7.35
C ILE A 10 -29.52 -16.40 6.83
N ILE A 11 -29.42 -15.08 6.61
CA ILE A 11 -28.16 -14.42 6.24
C ILE A 11 -27.10 -14.49 7.34
N SER A 12 -27.46 -14.69 8.61
CA SER A 12 -26.47 -14.87 9.68
C SER A 12 -25.95 -16.31 9.84
N LYS A 13 -26.76 -17.31 9.46
CA LYS A 13 -26.43 -18.74 9.60
C LYS A 13 -25.85 -19.36 8.33
N VAL A 14 -26.34 -18.95 7.16
CA VAL A 14 -25.85 -19.41 5.85
C VAL A 14 -24.36 -19.10 5.59
N PRO A 15 -23.77 -17.96 6.02
CA PRO A 15 -22.34 -17.72 5.85
C PRO A 15 -21.52 -18.73 6.66
N LEU A 16 -21.98 -19.09 7.86
CA LEU A 16 -21.26 -19.97 8.79
C LEU A 16 -21.27 -21.44 8.32
N GLU A 17 -22.41 -21.97 7.86
CA GLU A 17 -22.47 -23.37 7.36
C GLU A 17 -21.76 -23.56 6.01
N ILE A 18 -21.78 -22.54 5.13
CA ILE A 18 -21.02 -22.57 3.87
C ILE A 18 -19.51 -22.41 4.15
N GLU A 19 -19.13 -21.58 5.12
CA GLU A 19 -17.74 -21.40 5.56
C GLU A 19 -17.21 -22.65 6.29
N GLU A 20 -18.06 -23.51 6.87
CA GLU A 20 -17.63 -24.78 7.49
C GLU A 20 -17.52 -25.92 6.46
N GLN A 21 -18.39 -25.98 5.44
CA GLN A 21 -18.34 -27.02 4.40
C GLN A 21 -17.29 -26.77 3.29
N VAL A 22 -16.99 -25.51 2.95
CA VAL A 22 -15.97 -25.17 1.92
C VAL A 22 -14.54 -25.34 2.45
N TYR A 23 -14.35 -25.32 3.77
CA TYR A 23 -13.04 -25.30 4.43
C TYR A 23 -12.62 -26.63 5.08
N SER A 24 -13.29 -27.75 4.76
CA SER A 24 -12.86 -29.07 5.22
C SER A 24 -11.57 -29.52 4.50
N PRO A 25 -10.49 -29.88 5.21
CA PRO A 25 -9.20 -30.15 4.60
C PRO A 25 -9.19 -31.54 3.97
N VAL A 26 -9.46 -31.63 2.67
CA VAL A 26 -9.25 -32.86 1.88
C VAL A 26 -7.75 -33.21 1.77
N TYR A 27 -6.86 -32.25 2.04
CA TYR A 27 -5.41 -32.45 2.06
C TYR A 27 -4.87 -32.12 3.44
N GLY A 28 -4.43 -33.16 4.16
CA GLY A 28 -3.99 -33.08 5.55
C GLY A 28 -3.01 -31.93 5.80
N ASN A 29 -3.45 -30.93 6.57
CA ASN A 29 -2.66 -29.76 6.95
C ASN A 29 -3.01 -29.30 8.37
N ILE A 30 -2.15 -28.42 8.91
CA ILE A 30 -2.26 -27.80 10.23
C ILE A 30 -3.64 -27.15 10.35
N ALA A 31 -4.44 -27.62 11.32
CA ALA A 31 -5.70 -26.97 11.68
C ALA A 31 -5.40 -25.55 12.16
N VAL A 32 -5.58 -24.56 11.28
CA VAL A 32 -5.37 -23.15 11.62
C VAL A 32 -6.56 -22.72 12.47
N ARG A 33 -6.39 -22.66 13.79
CA ARG A 33 -7.48 -22.38 14.73
C ARG A 33 -8.15 -21.04 14.43
N ASP A 34 -9.44 -21.06 14.15
CA ASP A 34 -10.26 -19.87 13.97
C ASP A 34 -10.62 -19.30 15.35
N SER A 35 -9.86 -18.32 15.81
CA SER A 35 -10.26 -17.60 17.03
C SER A 35 -9.94 -16.11 16.90
N ARG A 36 -10.99 -15.30 16.86
CA ARG A 36 -10.90 -13.90 17.32
C ARG A 36 -10.86 -13.94 18.84
N GLY A 37 -9.71 -13.67 19.44
CA GLY A 37 -9.63 -13.51 20.90
C GLY A 37 -10.51 -12.34 21.35
N CYS A 38 -10.98 -12.35 22.60
CA CYS A 38 -11.84 -11.29 23.14
C CYS A 38 -11.21 -9.89 23.00
N CYS A 39 -9.90 -9.77 23.29
CA CYS A 39 -9.16 -8.51 23.15
C CYS A 39 -9.03 -8.01 21.70
N SER A 40 -9.10 -8.90 20.70
CA SER A 40 -8.89 -8.51 19.31
C SER A 40 -10.11 -7.84 18.69
N GLY A 41 -11.33 -8.16 19.18
CA GLY A 41 -12.55 -7.48 18.75
C GLY A 41 -12.65 -6.03 19.24
N PHE A 42 -12.09 -5.74 20.41
CA PHE A 42 -12.05 -4.38 20.97
C PHE A 42 -11.15 -3.45 20.13
N THR A 43 -9.91 -3.88 19.83
CA THR A 43 -8.97 -3.07 19.07
C THR A 43 -9.49 -2.72 17.68
N ALA A 44 -10.05 -3.69 16.96
CA ALA A 44 -10.65 -3.45 15.65
C ALA A 44 -11.84 -2.48 15.72
N SER A 45 -12.69 -2.59 16.74
CA SER A 45 -13.81 -1.67 16.93
C SER A 45 -13.33 -0.25 17.23
N PHE A 46 -12.33 -0.10 18.09
CA PHE A 46 -11.73 1.20 18.43
C PHE A 46 -11.10 1.88 17.21
N THR A 47 -10.27 1.17 16.44
CA THR A 47 -9.61 1.74 15.25
C THR A 47 -10.60 2.09 14.15
N LYS A 48 -11.68 1.32 13.98
CA LYS A 48 -12.79 1.68 13.10
C LYS A 48 -13.43 3.00 13.52
N ILE A 49 -13.79 3.16 14.80
CA ILE A 49 -14.41 4.39 15.32
C ILE A 49 -13.47 5.57 15.14
N LEU A 50 -12.19 5.40 15.47
CA LEU A 50 -11.18 6.44 15.31
C LEU A 50 -11.06 6.91 13.86
N PHE A 51 -11.07 5.97 12.90
CA PHE A 51 -11.00 6.30 11.48
C PHE A 51 -12.24 7.06 10.99
N ILE A 52 -13.44 6.67 11.44
CA ILE A 52 -14.69 7.37 11.10
C ILE A 52 -14.68 8.79 11.69
N MET A 53 -14.29 8.94 12.95
CA MET A 53 -14.14 10.25 13.61
C MET A 53 -13.15 11.14 12.88
N HIS A 54 -12.03 10.57 12.42
CA HIS A 54 -11.06 11.26 11.58
C HIS A 54 -11.67 11.77 10.26
N LEU A 55 -12.49 10.97 9.56
CA LEU A 55 -13.15 11.41 8.33
C LEU A 55 -14.15 12.54 8.59
N ILE A 56 -14.91 12.47 9.69
CA ILE A 56 -15.83 13.53 10.09
C ILE A 56 -15.05 14.80 10.43
N ALA A 57 -13.95 14.69 11.18
CA ALA A 57 -13.08 15.80 11.52
C ALA A 57 -12.46 16.45 10.27
N PHE A 58 -12.05 15.64 9.29
CA PHE A 58 -11.57 16.14 8.00
C PHE A 58 -12.65 16.91 7.24
N ILE A 59 -13.88 16.39 7.16
CA ILE A 59 -15.00 17.11 6.52
C ILE A 59 -15.28 18.42 7.23
N ALA A 60 -15.36 18.42 8.57
CA ALA A 60 -15.58 19.62 9.36
C ALA A 60 -14.46 20.66 9.18
N LEU A 61 -13.20 20.20 9.14
CA LEU A 61 -12.05 21.05 8.87
C LEU A 61 -12.14 21.67 7.47
N THR A 62 -12.46 20.89 6.44
CA THR A 62 -12.60 21.41 5.07
C THR A 62 -13.72 22.44 4.96
N ILE A 63 -14.86 22.22 5.64
CA ILE A 63 -15.95 23.20 5.69
C ILE A 63 -15.48 24.49 6.38
N PHE A 64 -14.81 24.37 7.53
CA PHE A 64 -14.26 25.51 8.25
C PHE A 64 -13.28 26.32 7.39
N LEU A 65 -12.33 25.64 6.73
CA LEU A 65 -11.37 26.28 5.81
C LEU A 65 -12.07 26.94 4.62
N GLY A 66 -13.13 26.31 4.09
CA GLY A 66 -13.93 26.89 3.01
C GLY A 66 -14.69 28.15 3.41
N VAL A 67 -15.24 28.18 4.63
CA VAL A 67 -15.88 29.38 5.21
C VAL A 67 -14.86 30.50 5.36
N GLN A 68 -13.66 30.20 5.86
CA GLN A 68 -12.60 31.20 6.01
C GLN A 68 -12.12 31.74 4.67
N ALA A 69 -11.89 30.87 3.69
CA ALA A 69 -11.52 31.27 2.32
C ALA A 69 -12.58 32.18 1.67
N SER A 70 -13.85 32.01 2.03
CA SER A 70 -14.94 32.84 1.51
C SER A 70 -15.11 34.15 2.28
N SER A 71 -14.89 34.13 3.61
CA SER A 71 -15.12 35.28 4.50
C SER A 71 -13.94 36.25 4.51
N HIS A 72 -12.73 35.72 4.40
CA HIS A 72 -11.47 36.46 4.40
C HIS A 72 -10.60 36.01 3.22
N PRO A 73 -11.00 36.35 1.99
CA PRO A 73 -10.31 35.89 0.79
C PRO A 73 -8.95 36.58 0.65
N ASN A 74 -7.92 35.79 0.36
CA ASN A 74 -6.61 36.29 -0.02
C ASN A 74 -6.69 36.91 -1.43
N PRO A 75 -6.47 38.24 -1.59
CA PRO A 75 -6.57 38.90 -2.90
C PRO A 75 -5.46 38.47 -3.88
N THR A 76 -4.39 37.87 -3.38
CA THR A 76 -3.26 37.41 -4.18
C THR A 76 -3.42 35.97 -4.69
N TYR A 77 -4.45 35.25 -4.22
CA TYR A 77 -4.72 33.87 -4.61
C TYR A 77 -5.36 33.80 -6.01
N LYS A 78 -4.78 32.98 -6.89
CA LYS A 78 -5.26 32.77 -8.27
C LYS A 78 -5.76 31.33 -8.42
N PRO A 79 -7.07 31.04 -8.33
CA PRO A 79 -7.61 29.67 -8.31
C PRO A 79 -7.15 28.82 -9.51
N PHE A 80 -7.12 29.40 -10.71
CA PHE A 80 -6.72 28.70 -11.93
C PHE A 80 -5.24 28.30 -11.94
N ALA A 81 -4.36 29.10 -11.35
CA ALA A 81 -2.93 28.82 -11.31
C ALA A 81 -2.60 27.60 -10.44
N HIS A 82 -3.40 27.34 -9.38
CA HIS A 82 -3.23 26.19 -8.50
C HIS A 82 -3.97 24.95 -8.99
N PHE A 83 -5.21 25.11 -9.47
CA PHE A 83 -6.08 23.97 -9.77
C PHE A 83 -5.68 23.21 -11.04
N ILE A 84 -5.24 23.94 -12.09
CA ILE A 84 -4.86 23.33 -13.37
C ILE A 84 -3.68 22.34 -13.24
N PRO A 85 -2.53 22.69 -12.61
CA PRO A 85 -1.43 21.75 -12.42
C PRO A 85 -1.80 20.55 -11.52
N LEU A 86 -2.66 20.75 -10.52
CA LEU A 86 -3.17 19.64 -9.71
C LEU A 86 -4.04 18.70 -10.55
N ALA A 87 -4.97 19.24 -11.35
CA ALA A 87 -5.83 18.44 -12.23
C ALA A 87 -5.02 17.67 -13.30
N SER A 88 -4.02 18.30 -13.92
CA SER A 88 -3.16 17.64 -14.91
C SER A 88 -2.34 16.51 -14.28
N SER A 89 -1.87 16.70 -13.04
CA SER A 89 -1.15 15.68 -12.28
C SER A 89 -2.03 14.45 -12.00
N VAL A 90 -3.34 14.62 -11.76
CA VAL A 90 -4.27 13.50 -11.56
C VAL A 90 -4.43 12.67 -12.84
N ILE A 91 -4.61 13.32 -13.99
CA ILE A 91 -4.74 12.63 -15.28
C ILE A 91 -3.47 11.80 -15.56
N LEU A 92 -2.30 12.41 -15.40
CA LEU A 92 -1.02 11.72 -15.58
C LEU A 92 -0.85 10.55 -14.61
N SER A 93 -1.28 10.72 -13.36
CA SER A 93 -1.24 9.67 -12.34
C SER A 93 -2.10 8.47 -12.72
N ILE A 94 -3.29 8.69 -13.28
CA ILE A 94 -4.16 7.63 -13.78
C ILE A 94 -3.49 6.89 -14.94
N ILE A 95 -2.92 7.62 -15.90
CA ILE A 95 -2.21 7.02 -17.04
C ILE A 95 -1.03 6.17 -16.56
N ALA A 96 -0.20 6.70 -15.66
CA ALA A 96 0.93 5.98 -15.08
C ALA A 96 0.47 4.73 -14.31
N ALA A 97 -0.58 4.83 -13.51
CA ALA A 97 -1.12 3.72 -12.73
C ALA A 97 -1.70 2.61 -13.63
N CYS A 98 -2.41 2.98 -14.69
CA CYS A 98 -2.88 2.06 -15.72
C CYS A 98 -1.72 1.38 -16.43
N PHE A 99 -0.70 2.15 -16.84
CA PHE A 99 0.51 1.62 -17.47
C PHE A 99 1.17 0.55 -16.60
N TRP A 100 1.41 0.84 -15.32
CA TRP A 100 2.03 -0.12 -14.40
C TRP A 100 1.18 -1.36 -14.17
N THR A 101 -0.14 -1.20 -14.06
CA THR A 101 -1.06 -2.32 -13.85
C THR A 101 -1.12 -3.23 -15.08
N ILE A 102 -1.24 -2.65 -16.28
CA ILE A 102 -1.24 -3.39 -17.53
C ILE A 102 0.10 -4.12 -17.70
N LEU A 103 1.21 -3.43 -17.46
CA LEU A 103 2.54 -4.02 -17.58
C LEU A 103 2.75 -5.16 -16.57
N ALA A 104 2.26 -5.02 -15.33
CA ALA A 104 2.34 -6.06 -14.30
C ALA A 104 1.61 -7.35 -14.69
N VAL A 105 0.50 -7.25 -15.42
CA VAL A 105 -0.29 -8.41 -15.85
C VAL A 105 0.24 -9.01 -17.16
N THR A 106 0.61 -8.16 -18.11
CA THR A 106 1.03 -8.60 -19.45
C THR A 106 2.48 -9.04 -19.52
N ASN A 107 3.37 -8.36 -18.80
CA ASN A 107 4.79 -8.69 -18.75
C ASN A 107 5.40 -8.35 -17.37
N PRO A 108 5.16 -9.20 -16.35
CA PRO A 108 5.65 -9.02 -14.98
C PRO A 108 7.15 -8.73 -14.90
N ALA A 109 7.97 -9.43 -15.69
CA ALA A 109 9.43 -9.25 -15.70
C ALA A 109 9.82 -7.85 -16.16
N LYS A 110 9.20 -7.37 -17.25
CA LYS A 110 9.39 -6.01 -17.74
C LYS A 110 8.88 -5.00 -16.71
N ALA A 111 7.73 -5.22 -16.08
CA ALA A 111 7.17 -4.32 -15.07
C ALA A 111 8.11 -4.12 -13.87
N ILE A 112 8.61 -5.22 -13.30
CA ILE A 112 9.52 -5.17 -12.16
C ILE A 112 10.83 -4.48 -12.59
N LYS A 113 11.41 -4.89 -13.74
CA LYS A 113 12.65 -4.31 -14.25
C LYS A 113 12.52 -2.81 -14.52
N THR A 114 11.45 -2.37 -15.19
CA THR A 114 11.28 -0.94 -15.51
C THR A 114 11.08 -0.15 -14.23
N SER A 115 10.27 -0.61 -13.27
CA SER A 115 10.05 0.10 -12.00
C SER A 115 11.35 0.35 -11.21
N LEU A 116 12.28 -0.61 -11.24
CA LEU A 116 13.56 -0.54 -10.55
C LEU A 116 14.42 0.62 -11.08
N TRP A 117 14.43 0.84 -12.40
CA TRP A 117 15.26 1.87 -13.02
C TRP A 117 14.54 3.21 -13.22
N THR A 118 13.22 3.21 -13.44
CA THR A 118 12.49 4.46 -13.67
C THR A 118 12.33 5.28 -12.39
N ALA A 119 12.28 4.66 -11.22
CA ALA A 119 12.17 5.36 -9.94
C ALA A 119 13.37 6.28 -9.64
N PRO A 120 14.64 5.81 -9.65
CA PRO A 120 15.78 6.70 -9.41
C PRO A 120 15.93 7.76 -10.51
N VAL A 121 15.67 7.42 -11.78
CA VAL A 121 15.76 8.38 -12.89
C VAL A 121 14.73 9.50 -12.76
N SER A 122 13.46 9.16 -12.47
CA SER A 122 12.41 10.16 -12.28
C SER A 122 12.60 10.99 -11.01
N ALA A 123 13.18 10.40 -9.95
CA ALA A 123 13.55 11.13 -8.74
C ALA A 123 14.64 12.18 -9.02
N LEU A 124 15.70 11.83 -9.76
CA LEU A 124 16.73 12.80 -10.20
C LEU A 124 16.14 13.88 -11.12
N GLY A 125 15.19 13.51 -11.99
CA GLY A 125 14.46 14.50 -12.78
C GLY A 125 13.72 15.52 -11.90
N CYS A 126 13.02 15.06 -10.87
CA CYS A 126 12.35 15.94 -9.91
C CYS A 126 13.34 16.83 -9.16
N ASP A 127 14.47 16.26 -8.77
CA ASP A 127 15.52 16.96 -8.05
C ASP A 127 16.08 18.15 -8.83
N VAL A 128 16.34 17.97 -10.14
CA VAL A 128 16.75 19.08 -11.02
C VAL A 128 15.72 20.21 -10.99
N VAL A 129 14.42 19.90 -11.05
CA VAL A 129 13.37 20.93 -10.97
C VAL A 129 13.37 21.61 -9.61
N ILE A 130 13.54 20.87 -8.51
CA ILE A 130 13.59 21.43 -7.15
C ILE A 130 14.79 22.37 -6.98
N LEU A 131 15.98 21.96 -7.43
CA LEU A 131 17.22 22.73 -7.33
C LEU A 131 17.23 23.97 -8.22
N LEU A 132 16.50 23.98 -9.34
CA LEU A 132 16.33 25.17 -10.19
C LEU A 132 15.43 26.25 -9.56
N VAL A 133 14.62 25.86 -8.57
CA VAL A 133 13.54 26.68 -8.01
C VAL A 133 13.89 27.21 -6.64
N GLY A 134 14.47 26.37 -5.79
CA GLY A 134 14.44 26.63 -4.37
C GLY A 134 15.68 27.27 -3.78
N ASP A 135 15.47 27.87 -2.61
CA ASP A 135 16.47 28.50 -1.76
C ASP A 135 17.21 27.44 -0.92
N GLY A 136 17.90 27.86 0.16
CA GLY A 136 18.73 26.96 0.98
C GLY A 136 18.01 25.72 1.53
N GLU A 137 16.71 25.78 1.80
CA GLU A 137 15.91 24.62 2.25
C GLU A 137 15.73 23.57 1.15
N ALA A 138 15.57 23.99 -0.11
CA ALA A 138 15.44 23.08 -1.24
C ALA A 138 16.75 22.35 -1.55
N LEU A 139 17.90 22.94 -1.22
CA LEU A 139 19.19 22.26 -1.31
C LEU A 139 19.22 21.03 -0.40
N GLY A 140 18.72 21.15 0.84
CA GLY A 140 18.65 20.03 1.78
C GLY A 140 17.74 18.90 1.28
N ILE A 141 16.56 19.25 0.77
CA ILE A 141 15.63 18.30 0.16
C ILE A 141 16.26 17.63 -1.05
N GLY A 142 16.96 18.39 -1.90
CA GLY A 142 17.56 17.84 -3.11
C GLY A 142 18.70 16.87 -2.83
N VAL A 143 19.61 17.21 -1.90
CA VAL A 143 20.66 16.28 -1.44
C VAL A 143 20.06 14.97 -0.91
N LEU A 144 18.96 15.04 -0.15
CA LEU A 144 18.26 13.85 0.33
C LEU A 144 17.70 13.00 -0.84
N ILE A 145 17.10 13.64 -1.86
CA ILE A 145 16.58 12.95 -3.04
C ILE A 145 17.71 12.26 -3.82
N VAL A 146 18.86 12.91 -3.99
CA VAL A 146 20.04 12.31 -4.64
C VAL A 146 20.50 11.06 -3.87
N VAL A 147 20.62 11.15 -2.54
CA VAL A 147 21.01 10.00 -1.70
C VAL A 147 20.00 8.84 -1.86
N ILE A 148 18.70 9.13 -1.85
CA ILE A 148 17.66 8.13 -2.06
C ILE A 148 17.72 7.53 -3.47
N ALA A 149 17.99 8.35 -4.50
CA ALA A 149 18.11 7.90 -5.88
C ALA A 149 19.33 6.98 -6.07
N ILE A 150 20.47 7.30 -5.46
CA ILE A 150 21.66 6.44 -5.46
C ILE A 150 21.36 5.12 -4.75
N ALA A 151 20.75 5.17 -3.56
CA ALA A 151 20.38 3.96 -2.83
C ALA A 151 19.39 3.09 -3.63
N ALA A 152 18.41 3.70 -4.30
CA ALA A 152 17.48 3.02 -5.18
C ALA A 152 18.17 2.41 -6.40
N ALA A 153 19.15 3.10 -7.01
CA ALA A 153 19.92 2.58 -8.13
C ALA A 153 20.79 1.38 -7.71
N LEU A 154 21.47 1.45 -6.55
CA LEU A 154 22.24 0.34 -5.98
C LEU A 154 21.33 -0.87 -5.66
N TYR A 155 20.16 -0.61 -5.08
CA TYR A 155 19.15 -1.64 -4.86
C TYR A 155 18.70 -2.28 -6.17
N SER A 156 18.52 -1.49 -7.23
CA SER A 156 18.15 -1.98 -8.56
C SER A 156 19.22 -2.84 -9.21
N CYS A 157 20.50 -2.50 -9.03
CA CYS A 157 21.62 -3.37 -9.42
C CYS A 157 21.55 -4.72 -8.70
N TRP A 158 21.33 -4.70 -7.37
CA TRP A 158 21.24 -5.91 -6.55
C TRP A 158 20.00 -6.77 -6.83
N ALA A 159 18.87 -6.14 -7.13
CA ALA A 159 17.61 -6.82 -7.42
C ALA A 159 17.58 -7.45 -8.82
N THR A 160 18.42 -6.99 -9.74
CA THR A 160 18.49 -7.49 -11.11
C THR A 160 19.13 -8.89 -11.13
N GLY A 161 18.50 -9.86 -11.81
CA GLY A 161 19.01 -11.23 -11.94
C GLY A 161 17.97 -12.31 -11.57
N PRO A 162 18.38 -13.41 -10.90
CA PRO A 162 17.49 -14.53 -10.56
C PRO A 162 16.29 -14.13 -9.71
N ARG A 163 16.47 -13.19 -8.77
CA ARG A 163 15.39 -12.68 -7.90
C ARG A 163 14.27 -12.01 -8.70
N LEU A 164 14.62 -11.27 -9.74
CA LEU A 164 13.67 -10.63 -10.64
C LEU A 164 12.87 -11.66 -11.43
N GLN A 165 13.55 -12.68 -11.95
CA GLN A 165 12.90 -13.77 -12.68
C GLN A 165 11.92 -14.53 -11.78
N HIS A 166 12.35 -14.84 -10.54
CA HIS A 166 11.48 -15.48 -9.56
C HIS A 166 10.26 -14.63 -9.21
N ALA A 167 10.46 -13.36 -8.86
CA ALA A 167 9.36 -12.45 -8.53
C ALA A 167 8.39 -12.26 -9.72
N ALA A 168 8.91 -12.20 -10.95
CA ALA A 168 8.09 -12.11 -12.16
C ALA A 168 7.27 -13.38 -12.39
N ALA A 169 7.86 -14.56 -12.20
CA ALA A 169 7.16 -15.84 -12.30
C ALA A 169 6.06 -15.93 -11.23
N VAL A 170 6.35 -15.59 -9.98
CA VAL A 170 5.38 -15.61 -8.88
C VAL A 170 4.24 -14.64 -9.14
N LEU A 171 4.53 -13.42 -9.63
CA LEU A 171 3.51 -12.45 -9.99
C LEU A 171 2.62 -12.96 -11.13
N SER A 172 3.20 -13.56 -12.18
CA SER A 172 2.44 -14.14 -13.29
C SER A 172 1.53 -15.28 -12.83
N THR A 173 2.10 -16.26 -12.12
CA THR A 173 1.40 -17.46 -11.66
C THR A 173 0.28 -17.12 -10.68
N SER A 174 0.53 -16.20 -9.75
CA SER A 174 -0.47 -15.79 -8.76
C SER A 174 -1.64 -15.02 -9.37
N VAL A 175 -1.37 -14.09 -10.30
CA VAL A 175 -2.42 -13.33 -10.99
C VAL A 175 -3.27 -14.22 -11.88
N ASN A 176 -2.62 -15.10 -12.66
CA ASN A 176 -3.32 -16.02 -13.56
C ASN A 176 -4.12 -17.09 -12.78
N GLY A 177 -3.53 -17.66 -11.72
CA GLY A 177 -4.16 -18.70 -10.91
C GLY A 177 -5.29 -18.19 -10.02
N ALA A 178 -5.33 -16.90 -9.69
CA ALA A 178 -6.42 -16.31 -8.90
C ALA A 178 -7.77 -16.30 -9.63
N HIS A 179 -7.78 -16.40 -10.97
CA HIS A 179 -8.99 -16.41 -11.82
C HIS A 179 -10.06 -15.41 -11.37
N LEU A 180 -9.65 -14.16 -11.11
CA LEU A 180 -10.51 -13.15 -10.53
C LEU A 180 -11.75 -12.90 -11.40
N PRO A 181 -12.97 -12.91 -10.82
CA PRO A 181 -14.19 -12.67 -11.58
C PRO A 181 -14.26 -11.21 -12.04
N PHE A 182 -15.02 -10.93 -13.10
CA PHE A 182 -15.26 -9.57 -13.58
C PHE A 182 -15.78 -8.61 -12.48
N SER A 183 -16.55 -9.14 -11.52
CA SER A 183 -17.01 -8.37 -10.36
C SER A 183 -15.87 -7.82 -9.49
N ALA A 184 -14.69 -8.45 -9.48
CA ALA A 184 -13.51 -7.94 -8.78
C ALA A 184 -13.00 -6.64 -9.43
N SER A 185 -12.99 -6.57 -10.77
CA SER A 185 -12.63 -5.36 -11.50
C SER A 185 -13.59 -4.21 -11.20
N CYS A 186 -14.90 -4.48 -11.10
CA CYS A 186 -15.89 -3.49 -10.70
C CYS A 186 -15.63 -2.96 -9.28
N LEU A 187 -15.27 -3.83 -8.33
CA LEU A 187 -14.91 -3.43 -6.97
C LEU A 187 -13.67 -2.52 -6.96
N VAL A 188 -12.61 -2.93 -7.64
CA VAL A 188 -11.38 -2.13 -7.74
C VAL A 188 -11.71 -0.76 -8.34
N LEU A 189 -12.49 -0.70 -9.41
CA LEU A 189 -12.91 0.55 -10.03
C LEU A 189 -13.72 1.42 -9.07
N PHE A 190 -14.68 0.85 -8.34
CA PHE A 190 -15.47 1.59 -7.35
C PHE A 190 -14.58 2.22 -6.26
N VAL A 191 -13.63 1.46 -5.71
CA VAL A 191 -12.72 1.99 -4.68
C VAL A 191 -11.77 3.03 -5.25
N VAL A 192 -11.33 2.89 -6.51
CA VAL A 192 -10.54 3.90 -7.21
C VAL A 192 -11.32 5.20 -7.41
N LEU A 193 -12.60 5.13 -7.78
CA LEU A 193 -13.46 6.30 -7.88
C LEU A 193 -13.68 6.97 -6.52
N ALA A 194 -13.86 6.19 -5.45
CA ALA A 194 -13.93 6.73 -4.09
C ALA A 194 -12.62 7.42 -3.66
N ALA A 195 -11.48 6.82 -4.01
CA ALA A 195 -10.16 7.40 -3.75
C ALA A 195 -9.95 8.71 -4.53
N PHE A 196 -10.37 8.75 -5.80
CA PHE A 196 -10.37 9.97 -6.60
C PHE A 196 -11.25 11.06 -5.99
N GLY A 197 -12.48 10.73 -5.59
CA GLY A 197 -13.39 11.68 -4.95
C GLY A 197 -12.82 12.25 -3.65
N TYR A 198 -12.21 11.39 -2.82
CA TYR A 198 -11.53 11.82 -1.59
C TYR A 198 -10.35 12.75 -1.88
N MET A 199 -9.48 12.42 -2.84
CA MET A 199 -8.35 13.28 -3.20
C MET A 199 -8.80 14.61 -3.81
N ALA A 200 -9.86 14.62 -4.62
CA ALA A 200 -10.44 15.86 -5.15
C ALA A 200 -10.97 16.75 -4.02
N PHE A 201 -11.61 16.16 -3.01
CA PHE A 201 -12.03 16.91 -1.84
C PHE A 201 -10.84 17.40 -0.99
N TRP A 202 -9.78 16.61 -0.91
CA TRP A 202 -8.52 17.00 -0.25
C TRP A 202 -7.80 18.14 -0.99
N THR A 203 -7.80 18.15 -2.33
CA THR A 203 -7.21 19.26 -3.10
C THR A 203 -8.01 20.55 -2.96
N VAL A 204 -9.32 20.47 -2.75
CA VAL A 204 -10.13 21.63 -2.35
C VAL A 204 -9.70 22.13 -0.97
N ALA A 205 -9.56 21.24 0.01
CA ALA A 205 -9.16 21.61 1.37
C ALA A 205 -7.80 22.34 1.42
N ILE A 206 -6.78 21.83 0.71
CA ILE A 206 -5.47 22.49 0.64
C ILE A 206 -5.54 23.83 -0.10
N SER A 207 -6.38 23.93 -1.13
CA SER A 207 -6.60 25.17 -1.86
C SER A 207 -7.27 26.24 -0.99
N CYS A 208 -8.18 25.85 -0.09
CA CYS A 208 -8.81 26.77 0.86
C CYS A 208 -7.81 27.38 1.85
N ILE A 209 -6.76 26.65 2.25
CA ILE A 209 -5.69 27.20 3.11
C ILE A 209 -4.96 28.32 2.37
N SER A 210 -4.60 28.11 1.10
CA SER A 210 -3.92 29.13 0.28
C SER A 210 -4.83 30.31 -0.08
N ALA A 211 -6.15 30.10 -0.10
CA ALA A 211 -7.14 31.10 -0.48
C ALA A 211 -7.64 31.96 0.69
N ALA A 212 -7.33 31.60 1.93
CA ALA A 212 -7.78 32.30 3.13
C ALA A 212 -6.66 33.13 3.76
N GLU A 213 -7.01 34.28 4.33
CA GLU A 213 -6.12 35.11 5.16
C GLU A 213 -6.78 35.40 6.53
N GLY A 214 -5.98 35.86 7.50
CA GLY A 214 -6.45 36.29 8.82
C GLY A 214 -5.93 35.44 9.99
N HIS A 215 -6.23 35.87 11.22
CA HIS A 215 -5.66 35.31 12.45
C HIS A 215 -5.84 33.79 12.62
N PHE A 216 -6.93 33.21 12.11
CA PHE A 216 -7.12 31.77 12.18
C PHE A 216 -6.17 31.00 11.26
N MET A 217 -5.62 31.64 10.21
CA MET A 217 -4.66 31.04 9.29
C MET A 217 -3.21 31.09 9.78
N ASP A 218 -2.94 31.73 10.93
CA ASP A 218 -1.62 31.73 11.57
C ASP A 218 -1.13 30.28 11.85
N PHE A 219 -2.07 29.33 12.03
CA PHE A 219 -1.80 27.90 12.24
C PHE A 219 -1.74 27.05 10.96
N HIS A 220 -1.47 27.64 9.79
CA HIS A 220 -1.45 26.96 8.49
C HIS A 220 -0.64 25.64 8.48
N ILE A 221 0.52 25.60 9.14
CA ILE A 221 1.36 24.38 9.24
C ILE A 221 0.60 23.23 9.89
N VAL A 222 -0.19 23.50 10.93
CA VAL A 222 -0.99 22.48 11.64
C VAL A 222 -2.09 21.95 10.73
N TYR A 223 -2.76 22.82 9.97
CA TYR A 223 -3.79 22.40 9.01
C TYR A 223 -3.19 21.56 7.89
N VAL A 224 -2.06 21.97 7.31
CA VAL A 224 -1.34 21.19 6.29
C VAL A 224 -0.92 19.84 6.86
N ALA A 225 -0.33 19.80 8.06
CA ALA A 225 0.06 18.55 8.71
C ALA A 225 -1.14 17.61 8.95
N ALA A 226 -2.26 18.16 9.43
CA ALA A 226 -3.50 17.39 9.63
C ALA A 226 -4.04 16.82 8.30
N LEU A 227 -4.01 17.62 7.22
CA LEU A 227 -4.38 17.18 5.88
C LEU A 227 -3.44 16.09 5.35
N LEU A 228 -2.13 16.20 5.59
CA LEU A 228 -1.14 15.19 5.19
C LEU A 228 -1.35 13.86 5.93
N VAL A 229 -1.58 13.91 7.25
CA VAL A 229 -1.93 12.72 8.03
C VAL A 229 -3.23 12.10 7.50
N SER A 230 -4.21 12.94 7.16
CA SER A 230 -5.50 12.50 6.66
C SER A 230 -5.39 11.75 5.33
N ILE A 231 -4.69 12.33 4.34
CA ILE A 231 -4.50 11.68 3.04
C ILE A 231 -3.67 10.41 3.19
N SER A 232 -2.61 10.43 4.00
CA SER A 232 -1.79 9.25 4.23
C SER A 232 -2.58 8.09 4.84
N TRP A 233 -3.40 8.34 5.86
CA TRP A 233 -4.16 7.27 6.48
C TRP A 233 -5.29 6.79 5.59
N THR A 234 -6.09 7.69 5.01
CA THR A 234 -7.25 7.34 4.17
C THR A 234 -6.84 6.56 2.94
N MET A 235 -5.83 7.04 2.19
CA MET A 235 -5.37 6.35 0.99
C MET A 235 -4.84 4.97 1.29
N GLN A 236 -4.19 4.80 2.44
CA GLN A 236 -3.67 3.52 2.88
C GLN A 236 -4.76 2.54 3.33
N VAL A 237 -5.82 3.03 3.97
CA VAL A 237 -7.03 2.24 4.29
C VAL A 237 -7.69 1.75 3.02
N LEU A 238 -7.94 2.64 2.06
CA LEU A 238 -8.55 2.26 0.78
C LEU A 238 -7.68 1.23 0.04
N ARG A 239 -6.35 1.40 0.06
CA ARG A 239 -5.41 0.45 -0.55
C ARG A 239 -5.50 -0.94 0.07
N TYR A 240 -5.47 -1.01 1.41
CA TYR A 240 -5.56 -2.30 2.10
C TYR A 240 -6.96 -2.90 2.06
N PHE A 241 -8.00 -2.09 1.88
CA PHE A 241 -9.34 -2.57 1.63
C PHE A 241 -9.41 -3.37 0.32
N VAL A 242 -8.89 -2.81 -0.78
CA VAL A 242 -8.76 -3.56 -2.06
C VAL A 242 -7.88 -4.79 -1.86
N TYR A 243 -6.76 -4.64 -1.16
CA TYR A 243 -5.83 -5.73 -0.90
C TYR A 243 -6.50 -6.93 -0.20
N VAL A 244 -7.25 -6.69 0.87
CA VAL A 244 -7.93 -7.74 1.65
C VAL A 244 -9.05 -8.38 0.84
N ALA A 245 -9.87 -7.57 0.15
CA ALA A 245 -10.98 -8.08 -0.67
C ALA A 245 -10.47 -8.98 -1.80
N VAL A 246 -9.41 -8.55 -2.50
CA VAL A 246 -8.79 -9.34 -3.58
C VAL A 246 -8.06 -10.55 -3.02
N ALA A 247 -7.36 -10.43 -1.89
CA ALA A 247 -6.70 -11.56 -1.24
C ALA A 247 -7.70 -12.66 -0.85
N ARG A 248 -8.90 -12.31 -0.37
CA ARG A 248 -9.97 -13.29 -0.08
C ARG A 248 -10.38 -14.06 -1.33
N LEU A 249 -10.62 -13.35 -2.44
CA LEU A 249 -10.99 -13.97 -3.72
C LEU A 249 -9.87 -14.85 -4.29
N ALA A 250 -8.64 -14.32 -4.31
CA ALA A 250 -7.48 -15.03 -4.83
C ALA A 250 -7.14 -16.24 -3.97
N HIS A 251 -7.23 -16.15 -2.65
CA HIS A 251 -6.96 -17.27 -1.75
C HIS A 251 -7.99 -18.39 -1.92
N ALA A 252 -9.27 -18.07 -2.07
CA ALA A 252 -10.30 -19.10 -2.35
C ALA A 252 -9.99 -19.89 -3.63
N ALA A 253 -9.60 -19.20 -4.70
CA ALA A 253 -9.24 -19.83 -5.96
C ALA A 253 -7.93 -20.64 -5.87
N LEU A 254 -6.89 -20.07 -5.26
CA LEU A 254 -5.56 -20.69 -5.20
C LEU A 254 -5.46 -21.83 -4.19
N ALA A 255 -6.10 -21.70 -3.02
CA ALA A 255 -6.03 -22.69 -1.96
C ALA A 255 -7.00 -23.86 -2.19
N TYR A 256 -8.20 -23.60 -2.70
CA TYR A 256 -9.27 -24.61 -2.79
C TYR A 256 -9.70 -24.93 -4.22
N GLY A 257 -9.27 -24.15 -5.23
CA GLY A 257 -9.76 -24.31 -6.60
C GLY A 257 -11.22 -23.88 -6.79
N VAL A 258 -11.79 -23.16 -5.82
CA VAL A 258 -13.21 -22.79 -5.79
C VAL A 258 -13.38 -21.28 -6.03
N ARG A 259 -14.43 -20.91 -6.77
CA ARG A 259 -14.86 -19.51 -6.89
C ARG A 259 -15.87 -19.18 -5.79
N MET A 260 -15.67 -18.04 -5.14
CA MET A 260 -16.63 -17.52 -4.15
C MET A 260 -18.01 -17.30 -4.80
N PRO A 261 -19.11 -17.90 -4.28
CA PRO A 261 -20.44 -17.84 -4.90
C PRO A 261 -20.96 -16.41 -5.09
N GLY A 262 -20.82 -15.53 -4.09
CA GLY A 262 -21.19 -14.12 -4.20
C GLY A 262 -20.10 -13.22 -4.79
N GLY A 263 -18.99 -13.81 -5.27
CA GLY A 263 -17.89 -13.12 -5.93
C GLY A 263 -17.35 -11.93 -5.13
N ALA A 264 -17.05 -10.84 -5.84
CA ALA A 264 -16.48 -9.65 -5.21
C ALA A 264 -17.47 -8.88 -4.31
N VAL A 265 -18.78 -8.99 -4.54
CA VAL A 265 -19.79 -8.28 -3.73
C VAL A 265 -19.83 -8.86 -2.32
N GLU A 266 -19.81 -10.18 -2.20
CA GLU A 266 -19.74 -10.85 -0.90
C GLU A 266 -18.41 -10.55 -0.18
N ALA A 267 -17.29 -10.61 -0.91
CA ALA A 267 -15.99 -10.22 -0.35
C ALA A 267 -15.96 -8.77 0.12
N PHE A 268 -16.59 -7.85 -0.63
CA PHE A 268 -16.73 -6.44 -0.27
C PHE A 268 -17.58 -6.24 0.98
N CYS A 269 -18.80 -6.79 0.99
CA CYS A 269 -19.74 -6.65 2.10
C CYS A 269 -19.18 -7.28 3.38
N GLY A 270 -18.54 -8.45 3.28
CA GLY A 270 -17.87 -9.08 4.42
C GLY A 270 -16.71 -8.24 4.96
N THR A 271 -15.95 -7.60 4.07
CA THR A 271 -14.83 -6.72 4.47
C THR A 271 -15.32 -5.41 5.10
N MET A 272 -16.36 -4.79 4.55
CA MET A 272 -16.90 -3.50 4.97
C MET A 272 -17.75 -3.61 6.26
N SER A 273 -18.66 -4.57 6.31
CA SER A 273 -19.64 -4.70 7.40
C SER A 273 -19.10 -5.51 8.59
N GLY A 274 -17.99 -6.21 8.42
CA GLY A 274 -17.34 -7.02 9.45
C GLY A 274 -16.31 -6.25 10.30
N PRO A 275 -15.75 -6.88 11.35
CA PRO A 275 -14.62 -6.32 12.11
C PRO A 275 -13.33 -6.23 11.30
N ALA A 276 -13.27 -6.86 10.12
CA ALA A 276 -12.15 -6.75 9.17
C ALA A 276 -11.83 -5.30 8.78
N PHE A 277 -12.84 -4.41 8.71
CA PHE A 277 -12.60 -3.00 8.42
C PHE A 277 -11.74 -2.31 9.50
N GLY A 278 -12.00 -2.61 10.78
CA GLY A 278 -11.20 -2.08 11.89
C GLY A 278 -9.75 -2.59 11.87
N ASP A 279 -9.59 -3.86 11.54
CA ASP A 279 -8.29 -4.51 11.31
C ASP A 279 -7.53 -3.88 10.13
N ILE A 280 -8.21 -3.53 9.05
CA ILE A 280 -7.67 -2.78 7.91
C ILE A 280 -7.22 -1.38 8.36
N CYS A 281 -8.06 -0.64 9.09
CA CYS A 281 -7.71 0.68 9.61
C CYS A 281 -6.45 0.66 10.48
N MET A 282 -6.31 -0.37 11.32
CA MET A 282 -5.12 -0.59 12.15
C MET A 282 -3.89 -0.92 11.30
N GLY A 283 -4.00 -1.91 10.41
CA GLY A 283 -2.88 -2.34 9.58
C GLY A 283 -2.44 -1.27 8.57
N ALA A 284 -3.33 -0.37 8.16
CA ALA A 284 -3.01 0.78 7.32
C ALA A 284 -1.98 1.71 7.96
N VAL A 285 -2.01 1.90 9.29
CA VAL A 285 -1.00 2.68 10.01
C VAL A 285 0.25 1.83 10.28
N LEU A 286 0.07 0.62 10.81
CA LEU A 286 1.19 -0.15 11.34
C LEU A 286 2.08 -0.73 10.24
N VAL A 287 1.51 -1.25 9.15
CA VAL A 287 2.32 -1.99 8.16
C VAL A 287 3.34 -1.10 7.43
N PRO A 288 3.02 0.15 7.01
CA PRO A 288 4.01 1.05 6.43
C PRO A 288 5.12 1.43 7.39
N VAL A 289 4.77 1.72 8.65
CA VAL A 289 5.75 2.05 9.69
C VAL A 289 6.73 0.91 9.88
N ILE A 290 6.23 -0.32 9.91
CA ILE A 290 7.05 -1.53 10.09
C ILE A 290 7.90 -1.82 8.85
N ALA A 291 7.35 -1.61 7.66
CA ALA A 291 8.12 -1.70 6.43
C ALA A 291 9.26 -0.65 6.42
N ALA A 292 9.03 0.57 6.89
CA ALA A 292 10.04 1.61 7.01
C ALA A 292 11.14 1.22 8.02
N VAL A 293 10.76 0.78 9.22
CA VAL A 293 11.70 0.28 10.25
C VAL A 293 12.53 -0.89 9.71
N ARG A 294 11.91 -1.82 8.98
CA ARG A 294 12.62 -2.95 8.38
C ARG A 294 13.60 -2.51 7.30
N SER A 295 13.21 -1.60 6.42
CA SER A 295 14.11 -1.04 5.40
C SER A 295 15.29 -0.33 6.03
N PHE A 296 15.06 0.43 7.10
CA PHE A 296 16.12 1.11 7.86
C PHE A 296 17.09 0.12 8.52
N ALA A 297 16.57 -0.92 9.17
CA ALA A 297 17.40 -1.97 9.76
C ALA A 297 18.28 -2.68 8.71
N ARG A 298 17.73 -2.96 7.52
CA ARG A 298 18.50 -3.55 6.40
C ARG A 298 19.57 -2.59 5.88
N ALA A 299 19.27 -1.30 5.78
CA ALA A 299 20.24 -0.29 5.32
C ALA A 299 21.44 -0.22 6.27
N ILE A 300 21.19 -0.19 7.59
CA ILE A 300 22.27 -0.24 8.59
C ILE A 300 23.09 -1.52 8.44
N ASN A 301 22.44 -2.68 8.29
CA ASN A 301 23.14 -3.96 8.14
C ASN A 301 24.02 -4.00 6.87
N ALA A 302 23.57 -3.40 5.77
CA ALA A 302 24.35 -3.33 4.54
C ALA A 302 25.57 -2.40 4.66
N LEU A 303 25.47 -1.31 5.42
CA LEU A 303 26.57 -0.37 5.67
C LEU A 303 27.62 -0.94 6.64
N SER A 304 27.21 -1.82 7.56
CA SER A 304 28.07 -2.37 8.62
C SER A 304 28.93 -3.55 8.16
N GLY A 305 28.77 -4.02 6.92
CA GLY A 305 29.56 -5.12 6.34
C GLY A 305 31.01 -4.75 5.98
N GLY A 306 31.46 -3.53 6.28
CA GLY A 306 32.83 -3.07 6.07
C GLY A 306 33.49 -2.61 7.39
N ASN A 307 34.51 -3.35 7.80
CA ASN A 307 35.67 -3.06 8.69
C ASN A 307 35.59 -2.12 9.93
N ASP A 308 34.49 -1.42 10.22
CA ASP A 308 34.34 -0.50 11.36
C ASP A 308 33.38 -1.10 12.42
N GLU A 309 33.86 -2.13 13.12
CA GLU A 309 33.06 -3.04 13.96
C GLU A 309 32.49 -2.44 15.27
N PHE A 310 32.94 -1.26 15.74
CA PHE A 310 32.66 -0.84 17.12
C PHE A 310 31.38 -0.01 17.35
N LEU A 311 31.00 0.88 16.42
CA LEU A 311 29.85 1.79 16.61
C LEU A 311 28.53 1.23 16.04
N PHE A 312 28.60 0.37 15.02
CA PHE A 312 27.42 -0.13 14.32
C PHE A 312 26.91 -1.49 14.81
N SER A 313 27.73 -2.28 15.51
CA SER A 313 27.37 -3.64 15.94
C SER A 313 26.20 -3.68 16.94
N CYS A 314 26.13 -2.72 17.87
CA CYS A 314 25.04 -2.63 18.85
C CYS A 314 23.70 -2.22 18.19
N CYS A 315 23.74 -1.26 17.26
CA CYS A 315 22.56 -0.81 16.51
C CYS A 315 22.06 -1.89 15.55
N GLN A 316 22.96 -2.65 14.92
CA GLN A 316 22.64 -3.76 14.02
C GLN A 316 21.83 -4.85 14.74
N GLY A 317 22.33 -5.37 15.87
CA GLY A 317 21.65 -6.42 16.63
C GLY A 317 20.29 -5.97 17.18
N CYS A 318 20.21 -4.73 17.69
CA CYS A 318 18.97 -4.19 18.24
C CYS A 318 17.90 -3.94 17.16
N CYS A 319 18.24 -3.25 16.06
CA CYS A 319 17.29 -2.91 15.02
C CYS A 319 16.76 -4.14 14.28
N LEU A 320 17.62 -5.14 14.01
CA LEU A 320 17.20 -6.40 13.38
C LEU A 320 16.25 -7.17 14.31
N THR A 321 16.61 -7.35 15.58
CA THR A 321 15.77 -8.03 16.58
C THR A 321 14.40 -7.36 16.74
N VAL A 322 14.37 -6.02 16.79
CA VAL A 322 13.10 -5.26 16.85
C VAL A 322 12.30 -5.49 15.58
N SER A 323 12.92 -5.41 14.40
CA SER A 323 12.23 -5.61 13.13
C SER A 323 11.64 -7.02 12.98
N GLU A 324 12.32 -8.06 13.46
CA GLU A 324 11.86 -9.44 13.42
C GLU A 324 10.70 -9.70 14.39
N LYS A 325 10.82 -9.20 15.63
CA LYS A 325 9.72 -9.27 16.62
C LYS A 325 8.47 -8.55 16.11
N LEU A 326 8.66 -7.44 15.39
CA LEU A 326 7.58 -6.62 14.86
C LEU A 326 6.93 -7.26 13.62
N MET A 327 7.72 -7.85 12.72
CA MET A 327 7.26 -8.67 11.59
C MET A 327 6.43 -9.88 12.05
N GLY A 328 6.81 -10.49 13.17
CA GLY A 328 6.06 -11.59 13.79
C GLY A 328 4.71 -11.18 14.39
N ARG A 329 4.43 -9.87 14.51
CA ARG A 329 3.17 -9.36 15.07
C ARG A 329 2.32 -8.61 14.04
N VAL A 330 2.96 -7.96 13.08
CA VAL A 330 2.30 -7.18 12.04
C VAL A 330 3.06 -7.32 10.73
N ASN A 331 2.37 -7.84 9.71
CA ASN A 331 2.92 -7.96 8.38
C ASN A 331 1.79 -7.89 7.34
N ARG A 332 2.15 -7.55 6.09
CA ARG A 332 1.15 -7.49 5.01
C ARG A 332 0.50 -8.84 4.69
N TRP A 333 1.18 -9.94 4.98
CA TRP A 333 0.71 -11.30 4.65
C TRP A 333 -0.46 -11.72 5.55
N GLY A 334 -0.51 -11.21 6.78
CA GLY A 334 -1.62 -11.40 7.70
C GLY A 334 -2.97 -10.92 7.14
N PHE A 335 -2.98 -9.94 6.23
CA PHE A 335 -4.22 -9.50 5.59
C PHE A 335 -4.91 -10.60 4.77
N VAL A 336 -4.18 -11.61 4.31
CA VAL A 336 -4.78 -12.77 3.65
C VAL A 336 -5.65 -13.55 4.64
N HIS A 337 -5.18 -13.78 5.88
CA HIS A 337 -5.97 -14.44 6.93
C HIS A 337 -7.09 -13.55 7.49
N VAL A 338 -6.91 -12.22 7.49
CA VAL A 338 -8.02 -11.29 7.79
C VAL A 338 -9.14 -11.44 6.77
N GLY A 339 -8.81 -11.48 5.47
CA GLY A 339 -9.78 -11.62 4.39
C GLY A 339 -10.38 -13.02 4.29
N ALA A 340 -9.55 -14.05 4.23
CA ALA A 340 -9.98 -15.43 4.01
C ALA A 340 -10.66 -16.05 5.23
N ARG A 341 -10.09 -15.87 6.43
CA ARG A 341 -10.55 -16.54 7.67
C ARG A 341 -11.21 -15.60 8.68
N GLY A 342 -11.35 -14.32 8.34
CA GLY A 342 -11.94 -13.34 9.25
C GLY A 342 -11.17 -13.16 10.57
N LYS A 343 -9.88 -13.52 10.62
CA LYS A 343 -9.05 -13.40 11.82
C LYS A 343 -8.71 -11.95 12.12
N ALA A 344 -8.49 -11.61 13.39
CA ALA A 344 -8.01 -10.29 13.76
C ALA A 344 -6.56 -10.07 13.29
N PHE A 345 -6.20 -8.85 12.90
CA PHE A 345 -5.00 -8.58 12.12
C PHE A 345 -3.69 -9.00 12.80
N CYS A 346 -3.53 -8.75 14.10
CA CYS A 346 -2.31 -9.14 14.81
C CYS A 346 -2.19 -10.67 14.97
N VAL A 347 -3.32 -11.36 15.18
CA VAL A 347 -3.35 -12.83 15.27
C VAL A 347 -3.08 -13.43 13.90
N ALA A 348 -3.74 -12.91 12.87
CA ALA A 348 -3.55 -13.29 11.47
C ALA A 348 -2.09 -13.10 11.02
N SER A 349 -1.48 -11.96 11.37
CA SER A 349 -0.07 -11.67 11.05
C SER A 349 0.88 -12.66 11.72
N ARG A 350 0.67 -12.95 13.01
CA ARG A 350 1.49 -13.91 13.76
C ARG A 350 1.35 -15.32 13.21
N ASP A 351 0.12 -15.76 12.95
CA ASP A 351 -0.15 -17.11 12.45
C ASP A 351 0.50 -17.31 11.07
N VAL A 352 0.31 -16.37 10.13
CA VAL A 352 0.96 -16.44 8.80
C VAL A 352 2.48 -16.41 8.91
N TRP A 353 3.05 -15.56 9.76
CA TRP A 353 4.50 -15.53 9.95
C TRP A 353 5.04 -16.85 10.53
N SER A 354 4.33 -17.43 11.50
CA SER A 354 4.69 -18.74 12.07
C SER A 354 4.65 -19.86 11.03
N LEU A 355 3.68 -19.83 10.10
CA LEU A 355 3.60 -20.75 8.98
C LEU A 355 4.79 -20.57 8.03
N PHE A 356 5.17 -19.33 7.70
CA PHE A 356 6.34 -19.09 6.86
C PHE A 356 7.64 -19.57 7.50
N VAL A 357 7.82 -19.37 8.81
CA VAL A 357 8.99 -19.88 9.53
C VAL A 357 8.99 -21.41 9.53
N LEU A 358 7.86 -22.04 9.85
CA LEU A 358 7.71 -23.50 9.87
C LEU A 358 8.00 -24.15 8.52
N ARG A 359 7.66 -23.47 7.42
CA ARG A 359 7.89 -23.94 6.04
C ARG A 359 9.23 -23.49 5.45
N GLY A 360 10.10 -22.82 6.21
CA GLY A 360 11.38 -22.31 5.71
C GLY A 360 11.27 -21.18 4.69
N MET A 361 10.10 -20.55 4.57
CA MET A 361 9.79 -19.49 3.60
C MET A 361 10.17 -18.09 4.08
N ALA A 362 10.70 -17.93 5.29
CA ALA A 362 11.05 -16.61 5.82
C ALA A 362 12.04 -15.86 4.91
N LYS A 363 13.11 -16.53 4.46
CA LYS A 363 14.12 -15.95 3.53
C LYS A 363 13.53 -15.68 2.15
N LEU A 364 12.67 -16.57 1.66
CA LEU A 364 11.95 -16.44 0.39
C LEU A 364 11.10 -15.16 0.37
N VAL A 365 10.23 -15.04 1.37
CA VAL A 365 9.31 -13.91 1.54
C VAL A 365 10.07 -12.60 1.77
N ASP A 366 11.23 -12.67 2.41
CA ASP A 366 12.12 -11.52 2.59
C ASP A 366 12.77 -11.03 1.29
N SER A 367 13.02 -11.96 0.37
CA SER A 367 13.59 -11.70 -0.95
C SER A 367 12.57 -11.28 -2.01
N ASP A 368 11.27 -11.23 -1.68
CA ASP A 368 10.21 -10.86 -2.61
C ASP A 368 10.35 -9.42 -3.12
N LEU A 369 10.47 -9.28 -4.44
CA LEU A 369 10.58 -7.98 -5.10
C LEU A 369 9.22 -7.33 -5.39
N THR A 370 8.10 -8.04 -5.22
CA THR A 370 6.76 -7.50 -5.50
C THR A 370 6.45 -6.28 -4.64
N GLY A 371 6.87 -6.30 -3.36
CA GLY A 371 6.74 -5.15 -2.47
C GLY A 371 7.51 -3.92 -2.95
N SER A 372 8.75 -4.12 -3.40
CA SER A 372 9.60 -3.07 -3.95
C SER A 372 9.08 -2.56 -5.30
N PHE A 373 8.61 -3.44 -6.18
CA PHE A 373 7.92 -3.08 -7.43
C PHE A 373 6.74 -2.14 -7.17
N CYS A 374 5.87 -2.46 -6.21
CA CYS A 374 4.72 -1.62 -5.85
C CYS A 374 5.15 -0.25 -5.33
N PHE A 375 6.23 -0.17 -4.56
CA PHE A 375 6.75 1.09 -4.04
C PHE A 375 7.39 1.94 -5.14
N LEU A 376 8.29 1.37 -5.92
CA LEU A 376 9.07 2.09 -6.93
C LEU A 376 8.23 2.56 -8.12
N SER A 377 7.24 1.76 -8.54
CA SER A 377 6.27 2.18 -9.56
C SER A 377 5.44 3.38 -9.09
N ALA A 378 5.05 3.41 -7.81
CA ALA A 378 4.36 4.56 -7.24
C ALA A 378 5.24 5.78 -7.02
N VAL A 379 6.49 5.61 -6.60
CA VAL A 379 7.47 6.69 -6.56
C VAL A 379 7.62 7.29 -7.96
N THR A 380 7.73 6.46 -9.00
CA THR A 380 7.76 6.93 -10.40
C THR A 380 6.48 7.69 -10.75
N GLY A 381 5.30 7.16 -10.40
CA GLY A 381 4.02 7.82 -10.68
C GLY A 381 3.89 9.19 -10.02
N GLY A 382 4.28 9.30 -8.74
CA GLY A 382 4.36 10.57 -8.02
C GLY A 382 5.38 11.52 -8.63
N ALA A 383 6.58 11.03 -8.97
CA ALA A 383 7.63 11.83 -9.58
C ALA A 383 7.20 12.42 -10.93
N LEU A 384 6.55 11.64 -11.79
CA LEU A 384 6.00 12.13 -13.06
C LEU A 384 4.91 13.20 -12.84
N ALA A 385 4.00 12.97 -11.89
CA ALA A 385 2.97 13.94 -11.51
C ALA A 385 3.57 15.25 -10.99
N SER A 386 4.59 15.16 -10.13
CA SER A 386 5.36 16.28 -9.61
C SER A 386 6.09 17.05 -10.70
N LEU A 387 6.75 16.35 -11.64
CA LEU A 387 7.49 16.99 -12.74
C LEU A 387 6.58 17.83 -13.62
N VAL A 388 5.42 17.29 -14.00
CA VAL A 388 4.49 18.02 -14.88
C VAL A 388 3.85 19.21 -14.14
N ALA A 389 3.37 19.00 -12.92
CA ALA A 389 2.75 20.07 -12.14
C ALA A 389 3.75 21.16 -11.75
N GLY A 390 4.95 20.77 -11.32
CA GLY A 390 6.04 21.69 -10.98
C GLY A 390 6.53 22.49 -12.18
N SER A 391 6.80 21.82 -13.31
CA SER A 391 7.22 22.51 -14.54
C SER A 391 6.15 23.48 -15.04
N TRP A 392 4.87 23.11 -14.93
CA TRP A 392 3.75 23.99 -15.26
C TRP A 392 3.72 25.23 -14.35
N ALA A 393 3.86 25.03 -13.03
CA ALA A 393 3.88 26.13 -12.07
C ALA A 393 5.00 27.14 -12.37
N LEU A 394 6.19 26.64 -12.76
CA LEU A 394 7.32 27.49 -13.14
C LEU A 394 7.15 28.22 -14.47
N ALA A 395 6.46 27.59 -15.43
CA ALA A 395 6.22 28.20 -16.73
C ALA A 395 5.20 29.35 -16.66
N MET A 396 4.22 29.26 -15.74
CA MET A 396 3.11 30.22 -15.66
C MET A 396 3.41 31.44 -14.77
N ASP A 397 4.19 31.30 -13.71
CA ASP A 397 4.41 32.39 -12.74
C ASP A 397 5.91 32.53 -12.40
N ARG A 398 6.68 33.19 -13.28
CA ARG A 398 8.14 33.40 -13.11
C ARG A 398 8.49 34.14 -11.81
N ASP A 399 7.57 34.95 -11.29
CA ASP A 399 7.77 35.79 -10.11
C ASP A 399 7.38 35.07 -8.79
N ARG A 400 6.76 33.88 -8.84
CA ARG A 400 6.32 33.11 -7.65
C ARG A 400 6.84 31.67 -7.62
N LYS A 401 8.17 31.53 -7.71
CA LYS A 401 8.88 30.25 -7.57
C LYS A 401 8.54 29.49 -6.28
N GLU A 402 8.26 30.22 -5.21
CA GLU A 402 7.89 29.67 -3.89
C GLU A 402 6.68 28.73 -3.94
N LEU A 403 5.77 28.92 -4.91
CA LEU A 403 4.56 28.10 -5.05
C LEU A 403 4.81 26.76 -5.78
N ALA A 404 5.88 26.68 -6.57
CA ALA A 404 6.17 25.50 -7.37
C ALA A 404 6.57 24.30 -6.49
N LEU A 405 7.25 24.52 -5.37
CA LEU A 405 7.65 23.45 -4.45
C LEU A 405 6.44 22.77 -3.77
N PRO A 406 5.49 23.50 -3.12
CA PRO A 406 4.27 22.90 -2.58
C PRO A 406 3.41 22.18 -3.62
N ILE A 407 3.21 22.79 -4.80
CA ILE A 407 2.42 22.16 -5.89
C ILE A 407 3.07 20.85 -6.33
N SER A 408 4.39 20.85 -6.53
CA SER A 408 5.15 19.65 -6.88
C SER A 408 4.98 18.54 -5.83
N PHE A 409 5.10 18.89 -4.55
CA PHE A 409 4.93 17.95 -3.44
C PHE A 409 3.51 17.37 -3.36
N TYR A 410 2.48 18.19 -3.49
CA TYR A 410 1.09 17.71 -3.45
C TYR A 410 0.77 16.82 -4.67
N SER A 411 1.25 17.19 -5.86
CA SER A 411 1.13 16.37 -7.06
C SER A 411 1.90 15.05 -6.93
N PHE A 412 3.07 15.05 -6.27
CA PHE A 412 3.79 13.81 -5.94
C PHE A 412 2.94 12.86 -5.10
N LEU A 413 2.32 13.37 -4.02
CA LEU A 413 1.49 12.55 -3.13
C LEU A 413 0.28 11.96 -3.86
N ILE A 414 -0.40 12.76 -4.68
CA ILE A 414 -1.54 12.31 -5.51
C ILE A 414 -1.11 11.16 -6.42
N GLY A 415 -0.01 11.34 -7.17
CA GLY A 415 0.48 10.32 -8.09
C GLY A 415 0.99 9.07 -7.40
N TYR A 416 1.67 9.23 -6.27
CA TYR A 416 2.14 8.13 -5.44
C TYR A 416 0.96 7.27 -4.95
N TYR A 417 -0.04 7.88 -4.31
CA TYR A 417 -1.15 7.12 -3.74
C TYR A 417 -2.06 6.49 -4.81
N MET A 418 -2.27 7.15 -5.95
CA MET A 418 -3.01 6.56 -7.08
C MET A 418 -2.31 5.32 -7.63
N CYS A 419 -1.00 5.40 -7.88
CA CYS A 419 -0.25 4.25 -8.37
C CYS A 419 -0.19 3.12 -7.33
N ARG A 420 0.05 3.44 -6.05
CA ARG A 420 0.02 2.44 -4.95
C ARG A 420 -1.31 1.72 -4.83
N MET A 421 -2.42 2.44 -5.04
CA MET A 421 -3.76 1.89 -5.00
C MET A 421 -3.97 0.90 -6.14
N MET A 422 -3.70 1.31 -7.38
CA MET A 422 -3.95 0.49 -8.58
C MET A 422 -3.17 -0.82 -8.59
N ILE A 423 -1.94 -0.82 -8.06
CA ILE A 423 -1.07 -2.02 -8.00
C ILE A 423 -1.32 -2.85 -6.73
N ALA A 424 -2.30 -2.48 -5.89
CA ALA A 424 -2.60 -3.24 -4.68
C ALA A 424 -3.15 -4.64 -4.98
N TRP A 425 -3.95 -4.79 -6.06
CA TRP A 425 -4.62 -6.05 -6.36
C TRP A 425 -3.66 -7.16 -6.87
N PRO A 426 -2.67 -6.93 -7.76
CA PRO A 426 -1.72 -7.99 -8.11
C PRO A 426 -0.84 -8.37 -6.91
N GLN A 427 -0.49 -7.38 -6.07
CA GLN A 427 0.25 -7.62 -4.83
C GLN A 427 -0.54 -8.49 -3.84
N ALA A 428 -1.87 -8.38 -3.85
CA ALA A 428 -2.75 -9.22 -3.04
C ALA A 428 -2.77 -10.66 -3.55
N CYS A 429 -2.81 -10.88 -4.87
CA CYS A 429 -2.70 -12.22 -5.47
C CYS A 429 -1.38 -12.91 -5.08
N VAL A 430 -0.25 -12.20 -5.15
CA VAL A 430 1.04 -12.73 -4.73
C VAL A 430 1.02 -13.15 -3.25
N ALA A 431 0.40 -12.36 -2.38
CA ALA A 431 0.29 -12.72 -0.97
C ALA A 431 -0.63 -13.92 -0.73
N ALA A 432 -1.77 -13.97 -1.41
CA ALA A 432 -2.66 -15.12 -1.36
C ALA A 432 -1.93 -16.40 -1.81
N TYR A 433 -1.12 -16.34 -2.86
CA TYR A 433 -0.33 -17.46 -3.36
C TYR A 433 0.71 -17.99 -2.35
N HIS A 434 1.51 -17.10 -1.74
CA HIS A 434 2.47 -17.50 -0.71
C HIS A 434 1.79 -18.10 0.52
N VAL A 435 0.67 -17.51 0.96
CA VAL A 435 -0.07 -17.98 2.13
C VAL A 435 -0.77 -19.32 1.86
N ALA A 436 -1.39 -19.49 0.68
CA ALA A 436 -1.99 -20.75 0.26
C ALA A 436 -0.95 -21.87 0.21
N TYR A 437 0.27 -21.57 -0.28
CA TYR A 437 1.36 -22.54 -0.29
C TYR A 437 1.84 -22.88 1.12
N ALA A 438 1.99 -21.89 2.00
CA ALA A 438 2.43 -22.14 3.38
C ALA A 438 1.45 -23.02 4.16
N GLU A 439 0.16 -22.85 3.89
CA GLU A 439 -0.92 -23.67 4.44
C GLU A 439 -0.88 -25.10 3.92
N ASN A 440 -0.79 -25.28 2.60
CA ASN A 440 -0.76 -26.58 1.95
C ASN A 440 0.34 -26.67 0.87
N PRO A 441 1.58 -27.02 1.24
CA PRO A 441 2.68 -27.15 0.27
C PRO A 441 2.49 -28.29 -0.73
N GLN A 442 1.62 -29.26 -0.42
CA GLN A 442 1.32 -30.41 -1.28
C GLN A 442 0.17 -30.13 -2.25
N ASN A 443 -0.38 -28.92 -2.26
CA ASN A 443 -1.48 -28.58 -3.15
C ASN A 443 -1.02 -28.62 -4.62
N PRO A 444 -1.57 -29.54 -5.44
CA PRO A 444 -1.15 -29.66 -6.84
C PRO A 444 -1.48 -28.41 -7.67
N HIS A 445 -2.46 -27.59 -7.25
CA HIS A 445 -2.84 -26.37 -7.96
C HIS A 445 -1.80 -25.25 -7.89
N LEU A 446 -0.87 -25.30 -6.92
CA LEU A 446 0.10 -24.24 -6.70
C LEU A 446 1.41 -24.41 -7.51
N GLY A 447 1.62 -25.58 -8.12
CA GLY A 447 2.81 -25.87 -8.93
C GLY A 447 4.12 -25.98 -8.13
N THR A 448 5.26 -26.06 -8.83
CA THR A 448 6.58 -26.30 -8.22
C THR A 448 7.42 -25.03 -8.01
N LEU A 449 6.91 -23.85 -8.39
CA LEU A 449 7.69 -22.60 -8.42
C LEU A 449 8.32 -22.23 -7.06
N ILE A 450 7.54 -22.29 -5.98
CA ILE A 450 8.04 -22.03 -4.62
C ILE A 450 9.05 -23.10 -4.16
N PRO A 451 8.76 -24.42 -4.25
CA PRO A 451 9.71 -25.43 -3.79
C PRO A 451 10.99 -25.50 -4.63
N ASP A 452 10.94 -25.19 -5.93
CA ASP A 452 12.12 -25.08 -6.78
C ASP A 452 13.04 -23.95 -6.28
N HIS A 453 12.47 -22.77 -6.02
CA HIS A 453 13.27 -21.64 -5.54
C HIS A 453 13.76 -21.80 -4.08
N LEU A 454 12.99 -22.49 -3.23
CA LEU A 454 13.47 -22.85 -1.88
C LEU A 454 14.72 -23.74 -1.96
N ARG A 455 14.76 -24.70 -2.89
CA ARG A 455 15.95 -25.54 -3.12
C ARG A 455 17.15 -24.73 -3.59
N GLU A 456 16.94 -23.77 -4.50
CA GLU A 456 18.01 -22.85 -4.94
C GLU A 456 18.55 -22.01 -3.79
N LEU A 457 17.68 -21.44 -2.95
CA LEU A 457 18.08 -20.64 -1.79
C LEU A 457 18.82 -21.44 -0.70
N GLN A 458 18.53 -22.75 -0.61
CA GLN A 458 19.22 -23.68 0.28
C GLN A 458 20.59 -24.07 -0.28
N ALA A 459 20.69 -24.34 -1.58
CA ALA A 459 21.97 -24.62 -2.25
C ALA A 459 22.94 -23.43 -2.09
N LEU A 460 22.47 -22.22 -2.36
CA LEU A 460 23.25 -20.98 -2.16
C LEU A 460 23.62 -20.65 -0.70
N ALA A 461 23.04 -21.36 0.27
CA ALA A 461 23.39 -21.19 1.69
C ALA A 461 24.33 -22.30 2.20
N ALA A 462 24.51 -23.36 1.41
CA ALA A 462 25.42 -24.46 1.71
C ALA A 462 26.81 -24.25 1.09
N ASP A 463 26.89 -23.48 0.00
CA ASP A 463 28.11 -22.90 -0.58
C ASP A 463 28.52 -21.63 0.17
#